data_AF-A0A5E4VIQ8-F1
#
_entry.id   AF-A0A5E4VIQ8-F1
#
_cell.length_a   1.000
_cell.length_b   1.000
_cell.length_c   1.000
_cell.angle_alpha   90.00
_cell.angle_beta   90.00
_cell.angle_gamma   90.00
#
_symmetry.space_group_name_H-M   'P 1'
#
loop_
_entity.id
_entity.type
_entity.pdbx_description
1 polymer ?
#
loop_
_entity_poly.entity_id
_entity_poly.type
_entity_poly.pdbx_seq_one_letter_code
_entity_poly.pdbx_strand_id
1 'polypeptide(L)'
;MGVAGMFTYLTGFRAAEVRPYHISGISDDGVMVVSAKRKLGEAVTRKLRKWSPRLRVVVERAKRERKVSSVFLFPNRRGWPYTKSGWNSVWQDAMYSYIGEKDETIAQEFKAKKAREAAQRKGENVDDLALKLTKRPAYFSLLDIRPTAITKKLEKRAADAYDFAAHTNPSTTHRHYDRRRTKIADATE
;
A
#
# COMPACT_ATOMS: atom_id res chain seq x y z
N MET A 1 6.97 7.03 2.58
CA MET A 1 5.92 6.22 1.93
C MET A 1 6.44 5.04 1.13
N GLY A 2 7.57 5.15 0.41
CA GLY A 2 8.12 4.05 -0.39
C GLY A 2 8.28 2.73 0.37
N VAL A 3 8.80 2.78 1.62
CA VAL A 3 8.95 1.59 2.49
C VAL A 3 7.60 0.93 2.79
N ALA A 4 6.57 1.70 3.11
CA ALA A 4 5.23 1.16 3.39
C ALA A 4 4.54 0.59 2.14
N GLY A 5 4.73 1.24 0.98
CA GLY A 5 4.26 0.71 -0.30
C GLY A 5 4.92 -0.63 -0.64
N MET A 6 6.24 -0.73 -0.45
CA MET A 6 6.97 -1.98 -0.65
C MET A 6 6.55 -3.06 0.34
N PHE A 7 6.33 -2.72 1.60
CA PHE A 7 5.79 -3.65 2.60
C PHE A 7 4.43 -4.20 2.16
N THR A 8 3.53 -3.32 1.69
CA THR A 8 2.22 -3.71 1.15
C THR A 8 2.37 -4.66 -0.05
N TYR A 9 3.30 -4.37 -0.96
CA TYR A 9 3.57 -5.22 -2.12
C TYR A 9 4.07 -6.61 -1.72
N LEU A 10 5.05 -6.69 -0.82
CA LEU A 10 5.68 -7.96 -0.44
C LEU A 10 4.78 -8.84 0.44
N THR A 11 3.91 -8.24 1.25
CA THR A 11 3.01 -8.97 2.15
C THR A 11 1.64 -9.23 1.53
N GLY A 12 1.25 -8.41 0.54
CA GLY A 12 -0.09 -8.41 -0.02
C GLY A 12 -1.15 -7.97 0.98
N PHE A 13 -0.80 -7.50 2.18
CA PHE A 13 -1.79 -7.06 3.18
C PHE A 13 -2.62 -5.89 2.67
N ARG A 14 -3.85 -5.76 3.18
CA ARG A 14 -4.72 -4.63 2.80
C ARG A 14 -4.17 -3.33 3.40
N ALA A 15 -4.39 -2.20 2.74
CA ALA A 15 -4.01 -0.89 3.31
C ALA A 15 -4.62 -0.66 4.72
N ALA A 16 -5.81 -1.19 4.98
CA ALA A 16 -6.45 -1.15 6.30
C ALA A 16 -5.73 -2.00 7.38
N GLU A 17 -4.93 -2.98 6.98
CA GLU A 17 -4.12 -3.84 7.86
C GLU A 17 -2.70 -3.25 8.02
N VAL A 18 -2.14 -2.68 6.95
CA VAL A 18 -0.80 -2.07 6.95
C VAL A 18 -0.76 -0.75 7.71
N ARG A 19 -1.79 0.10 7.55
CA ARG A 19 -1.84 1.44 8.15
C ARG A 19 -1.78 1.43 9.68
N PRO A 20 -2.52 0.55 10.39
CA PRO A 20 -2.38 0.35 11.82
C PRO A 20 -1.49 -0.86 12.16
N TYR A 21 -0.51 -1.22 11.32
CA TYR A 21 0.31 -2.40 11.58
C TYR A 21 1.11 -2.22 12.87
N HIS A 22 0.80 -3.04 13.87
CA HIS A 22 1.44 -3.02 15.18
C HIS A 22 2.73 -3.84 15.16
N ILE A 23 3.78 -3.38 15.86
CA ILE A 23 5.10 -4.03 15.87
C ILE A 23 5.04 -5.45 16.45
N SER A 24 4.11 -5.73 17.36
CA SER A 24 3.90 -7.09 17.88
C SER A 24 3.46 -8.12 16.81
N GLY A 25 3.07 -7.66 15.61
CA GLY A 25 2.87 -8.55 14.47
C GLY A 25 4.17 -9.09 13.86
N ILE A 26 5.34 -8.58 14.28
CA ILE A 26 6.65 -9.05 13.82
C ILE A 26 7.10 -10.20 14.72
N SER A 27 7.42 -11.34 14.12
CA SER A 27 7.95 -12.52 14.82
C SER A 27 9.15 -13.11 14.07
N ASP A 28 9.75 -14.16 14.64
CA ASP A 28 10.87 -14.87 14.02
C ASP A 28 10.48 -15.55 12.69
N ASP A 29 9.23 -15.99 12.57
CA ASP A 29 8.71 -16.64 11.36
C ASP A 29 8.36 -15.64 10.24
N GLY A 30 8.01 -14.39 10.59
CA GLY A 30 7.57 -13.43 9.59
C GLY A 30 6.87 -12.19 10.14
N VAL A 31 6.02 -11.63 9.30
CA VAL A 31 5.08 -10.56 9.67
C VAL A 31 3.65 -11.06 9.61
N MET A 32 2.87 -10.73 10.62
CA MET A 32 1.54 -11.25 10.84
C MET A 32 0.52 -10.13 11.03
N VAL A 33 -0.66 -10.32 10.43
CA VAL A 33 -1.84 -9.48 10.72
C VAL A 33 -3.05 -10.35 11.01
N VAL A 34 -3.93 -9.81 11.84
CA VAL A 34 -5.32 -10.25 11.93
C VAL A 34 -6.09 -9.66 10.73
N SER A 35 -6.92 -10.45 10.07
CA SER A 35 -7.73 -9.96 8.95
C SER A 35 -8.62 -8.79 9.39
N ALA A 36 -8.49 -7.65 8.72
CA ALA A 36 -9.28 -6.46 9.05
C ALA A 36 -10.76 -6.57 8.64
N LYS A 37 -11.09 -7.48 7.72
CA LYS A 37 -12.47 -7.82 7.37
C LYS A 37 -12.79 -9.19 7.96
N ARG A 38 -13.86 -9.26 8.76
CA ARG A 38 -14.49 -10.48 9.27
C ARG A 38 -16.00 -10.28 9.31
N LYS A 39 -16.80 -11.33 9.15
CA LYS A 39 -18.22 -11.25 9.53
C LYS A 39 -18.34 -11.43 11.05
N LEU A 40 -19.41 -10.89 11.62
CA LEU A 40 -19.72 -11.10 13.02
C LEU A 40 -19.92 -12.61 13.28
N GLY A 41 -19.29 -13.15 14.32
CA GLY A 41 -19.34 -14.58 14.66
C GLY A 41 -18.33 -15.47 13.93
N GLU A 42 -17.60 -14.97 12.94
CA GLU A 42 -16.55 -15.77 12.27
C GLU A 42 -15.26 -15.82 13.09
N ALA A 43 -14.57 -16.96 13.01
CA ALA A 43 -13.25 -17.16 13.60
C ALA A 43 -12.23 -16.14 13.06
N VAL A 44 -11.33 -15.72 13.94
CA VAL A 44 -10.30 -14.74 13.59
C VAL A 44 -9.25 -15.39 12.69
N THR A 45 -9.24 -15.02 11.42
CA THR A 45 -8.18 -15.45 10.50
C THR A 45 -6.93 -14.58 10.66
N ARG A 46 -5.78 -15.23 10.82
CA ARG A 46 -4.45 -14.60 10.81
C ARG A 46 -3.77 -14.85 9.48
N LYS A 47 -2.96 -13.89 9.04
CA LYS A 47 -2.14 -14.01 7.84
C LYS A 47 -0.70 -13.84 8.23
N LEU A 48 0.08 -14.91 8.13
CA LEU A 48 1.53 -14.88 8.27
C LEU A 48 2.16 -14.71 6.88
N ARG A 49 3.15 -13.85 6.78
CA ARG A 49 4.01 -13.71 5.59
C ARG A 49 5.43 -13.98 6.03
N LYS A 50 5.95 -15.13 5.58
CA LYS A 50 7.30 -15.59 5.92
C LYS A 50 8.34 -14.58 5.44
N TRP A 51 9.46 -14.56 6.15
CA TRP A 51 10.56 -13.68 5.79
C TRP A 51 11.11 -13.97 4.39
N SER A 52 11.35 -12.90 3.66
CA SER A 52 12.30 -12.87 2.54
C SER A 52 13.40 -11.85 2.88
N PRO A 53 14.59 -11.92 2.26
CA PRO A 53 15.64 -10.92 2.48
C PRO A 53 15.12 -9.49 2.29
N ARG A 54 14.35 -9.27 1.22
CA ARG A 54 13.75 -7.96 0.92
C ARG A 54 12.73 -7.50 1.95
N LEU A 55 11.88 -8.40 2.45
CA LEU A 55 10.90 -8.06 3.49
C LEU A 55 11.59 -7.70 4.81
N ARG A 56 12.65 -8.43 5.20
CA ARG A 56 13.46 -8.08 6.38
C ARG A 56 14.05 -6.68 6.25
N VAL A 57 14.68 -6.37 5.12
CA VAL A 57 15.25 -5.04 4.87
C VAL A 57 14.19 -3.94 4.96
N VAL A 58 13.00 -4.17 4.38
CA VAL A 58 11.89 -3.20 4.42
C VAL A 58 11.43 -2.95 5.85
N VAL A 59 11.26 -4.01 6.65
CA VAL A 59 10.84 -3.88 8.06
C VAL A 59 11.90 -3.17 8.89
N GLU A 60 13.18 -3.51 8.72
CA GLU A 60 14.27 -2.87 9.46
C GLU A 60 14.44 -1.40 9.09
N ARG A 61 14.35 -1.05 7.80
CA ARG A 61 14.31 0.37 7.38
C ARG A 61 13.12 1.11 8.00
N ALA A 62 11.94 0.48 8.00
CA ALA A 62 10.74 1.06 8.61
C ALA A 62 10.88 1.28 10.13
N LYS A 63 11.70 0.48 10.83
CA LYS A 63 12.02 0.70 12.26
C LYS A 63 13.02 1.83 12.45
N ARG A 64 14.08 1.86 11.65
CA ARG A 64 15.20 2.83 11.78
C ARG A 64 14.80 4.25 11.38
N GLU A 65 14.01 4.43 10.34
CA GLU A 65 13.68 5.74 9.77
C GLU A 65 12.57 6.49 10.53
N ARG A 66 12.10 5.97 11.68
CA ARG A 66 11.03 6.61 12.43
C ARG A 66 11.54 7.85 13.16
N LYS A 67 10.79 8.94 13.02
CA LYS A 67 11.08 10.22 13.70
C LYS A 67 10.52 10.30 15.12
N VAL A 68 9.65 9.35 15.48
CA VAL A 68 8.95 9.31 16.76
C VAL A 68 8.84 7.87 17.24
N SER A 69 8.94 7.67 18.55
CA SER A 69 8.63 6.38 19.16
C SER A 69 7.17 6.03 18.93
N SER A 70 6.90 4.78 18.57
CA SER A 70 5.54 4.31 18.29
C SER A 70 5.48 2.79 18.33
N VAL A 71 4.33 2.28 18.73
CA VAL A 71 3.97 0.87 18.63
C VAL A 71 3.56 0.45 17.22
N PHE A 72 3.36 1.40 16.30
CA PHE A 72 3.04 1.13 14.90
C PHE A 72 4.30 1.11 14.05
N LEU A 73 4.32 0.24 13.04
CA LEU A 73 5.45 0.14 12.10
C LEU A 73 5.57 1.37 11.19
N PHE A 74 4.43 1.99 10.85
CA PHE A 74 4.35 3.17 9.98
C PHE A 74 3.60 4.32 10.67
N PRO A 75 4.17 4.95 11.71
CA PRO A 75 3.50 6.02 12.43
C PRO A 75 3.49 7.33 11.64
N ASN A 76 2.50 8.17 11.92
CA ASN A 76 2.50 9.57 11.56
C ASN A 76 3.40 10.39 12.52
N ARG A 77 3.50 11.70 12.29
CA ARG A 77 4.35 12.59 13.10
C ARG A 77 3.97 12.67 14.59
N ARG A 78 2.80 12.19 14.98
CA ARG A 78 2.32 12.13 16.38
C ARG A 78 2.44 10.72 16.99
N GLY A 79 3.09 9.77 16.31
CA GLY A 79 3.23 8.39 16.77
C GLY A 79 1.99 7.51 16.54
N TRP A 80 0.91 8.06 15.99
CA TRP A 80 -0.35 7.36 15.72
C TRP A 80 -0.38 6.74 14.32
N PRO A 81 -1.25 5.76 14.04
CA PRO A 81 -1.42 5.28 12.68
C PRO A 81 -2.04 6.39 11.83
N TYR A 82 -1.72 6.42 10.54
CA TYR A 82 -2.35 7.40 9.63
C TYR A 82 -3.86 7.16 9.56
N THR A 83 -4.63 8.20 9.26
CA THR A 83 -6.03 8.06 8.82
C THR A 83 -6.07 7.55 7.37
N LYS A 84 -7.23 7.08 6.88
CA LYS A 84 -7.37 6.63 5.47
C LYS A 84 -7.04 7.79 4.52
N SER A 85 -7.60 8.97 4.79
CA SER A 85 -7.35 10.19 4.03
C SER A 85 -5.90 10.64 4.12
N GLY A 86 -5.32 10.66 5.32
CA GLY A 86 -3.91 11.01 5.53
C GLY A 86 -2.97 10.08 4.78
N TRP A 87 -3.19 8.77 4.85
CA TRP A 87 -2.38 7.78 4.14
C TRP A 87 -2.45 7.95 2.62
N ASN A 88 -3.65 8.18 2.07
CA ASN A 88 -3.83 8.48 0.65
C ASN A 88 -3.19 9.80 0.24
N SER A 89 -3.26 10.83 1.09
CA SER A 89 -2.65 12.14 0.82
C SER A 89 -1.13 12.03 0.70
N VAL A 90 -0.45 11.33 1.62
CA VAL A 90 1.01 11.15 1.51
C VAL A 90 1.39 10.25 0.32
N TRP A 91 0.52 9.31 -0.08
CA TRP A 91 0.72 8.55 -1.32
C TRP A 91 0.61 9.43 -2.56
N GLN A 92 -0.39 10.31 -2.62
CA GLN A 92 -0.55 11.26 -3.73
C GLN A 92 0.64 12.20 -3.84
N ASP A 93 1.16 12.72 -2.71
CA ASP A 93 2.39 13.53 -2.71
C ASP A 93 3.57 12.74 -3.31
N ALA A 94 3.70 11.45 -3.00
CA ALA A 94 4.74 10.61 -3.61
C ALA A 94 4.53 10.40 -5.12
N MET A 95 3.28 10.24 -5.58
CA MET A 95 2.96 10.14 -7.01
C MET A 95 3.20 11.45 -7.75
N TYR A 96 2.92 12.60 -7.12
CA TYR A 96 3.28 13.91 -7.65
C TYR A 96 4.78 14.03 -7.85
N SER A 97 5.60 13.66 -6.86
CA SER A 97 7.05 13.67 -7.01
C SER A 97 7.50 12.74 -8.14
N TYR A 98 7.05 11.50 -8.15
CA TYR A 98 7.45 10.51 -9.16
C TYR A 98 7.09 10.90 -10.59
N ILE A 99 5.87 11.42 -10.82
CA ILE A 99 5.44 11.83 -12.16
C ILE A 99 6.06 13.18 -12.53
N GLY A 100 6.17 14.10 -11.56
CA GLY A 100 6.76 15.42 -11.73
C GLY A 100 8.24 15.39 -12.12
N GLU A 101 8.98 14.34 -11.77
CA GLU A 101 10.35 14.11 -12.27
C GLU A 101 10.44 14.05 -13.80
N LYS A 102 9.34 13.70 -14.50
CA LYS A 102 9.29 13.52 -15.95
C LYS A 102 8.24 14.38 -16.66
N ASP A 103 7.37 15.06 -15.90
CA ASP A 103 6.29 15.89 -16.40
C ASP A 103 6.28 17.22 -15.63
N GLU A 104 6.88 18.25 -16.24
CA GLU A 104 6.99 19.60 -15.65
C GLU A 104 5.62 20.18 -15.29
N THR A 105 4.56 19.84 -16.05
CA THR A 105 3.20 20.34 -15.76
C THR A 105 2.70 19.80 -14.42
N ILE A 106 3.06 18.56 -14.08
CA ILE A 106 2.74 17.95 -12.79
C ILE A 106 3.65 18.47 -11.67
N ALA A 107 4.92 18.77 -11.97
CA ALA A 107 5.80 19.42 -11.01
C ALA A 107 5.27 20.81 -10.59
N GLN A 108 4.77 21.60 -11.54
CA GLN A 108 4.16 22.90 -11.28
C GLN A 108 2.81 22.77 -10.55
N GLU A 109 1.95 21.83 -10.95
CA GLU A 109 0.72 21.51 -10.21
C GLU A 109 1.03 21.14 -8.76
N PHE A 110 2.09 20.37 -8.52
CA PHE A 110 2.49 19.96 -7.17
C PHE A 110 2.94 21.16 -6.33
N LYS A 111 3.75 22.07 -6.89
CA LYS A 111 4.15 23.32 -6.21
C LYS A 111 2.92 24.14 -5.83
N ALA A 112 1.98 24.34 -6.76
CA ALA A 112 0.74 25.07 -6.51
C ALA A 112 -0.10 24.39 -5.40
N LYS A 113 -0.23 23.06 -5.44
CA LYS A 113 -0.91 22.29 -4.39
C LYS A 113 -0.26 22.49 -3.01
N LYS A 114 1.07 22.44 -2.91
CA LYS A 114 1.77 22.65 -1.62
C LYS A 114 1.63 24.07 -1.11
N ALA A 115 1.68 25.07 -1.99
CA ALA A 115 1.43 26.48 -1.63
C ALA A 115 0.01 26.66 -1.08
N ARG A 116 -1.01 26.12 -1.77
CA ARG A 116 -2.40 26.14 -1.30
C ARG A 116 -2.57 25.47 0.06
N GLU A 117 -2.00 24.27 0.25
CA GLU A 117 -2.02 23.60 1.56
C GLU A 117 -1.34 24.41 2.67
N ALA A 118 -0.29 25.18 2.35
CA ALA A 118 0.38 26.03 3.32
C ALA A 118 -0.48 27.24 3.71
N ALA A 119 -1.11 27.90 2.74
CA ALA A 119 -2.08 28.98 2.95
C ALA A 119 -3.28 28.50 3.79
N GLN A 120 -3.86 27.35 3.45
CA GLN A 120 -4.95 26.75 4.22
C GLN A 120 -4.57 26.49 5.68
N ARG A 121 -3.34 26.04 5.96
CA ARG A 121 -2.85 25.82 7.35
C ARG A 121 -2.72 27.11 8.14
N LYS A 122 -2.59 28.26 7.47
CA LYS A 122 -2.56 29.59 8.10
C LYS A 122 -3.97 30.17 8.31
N GLY A 123 -5.03 29.46 7.88
CA GLY A 123 -6.41 29.94 7.97
C GLY A 123 -6.80 30.89 6.83
N GLU A 124 -5.99 31.00 5.79
CA GLU A 124 -6.31 31.81 4.61
C GLU A 124 -7.43 31.14 3.79
N ASN A 125 -8.31 31.95 3.21
CA ASN A 125 -9.29 31.46 2.24
C ASN A 125 -8.55 31.11 0.94
N VAL A 126 -8.72 29.88 0.48
CA VAL A 126 -8.01 29.35 -0.68
C VAL A 126 -9.01 28.81 -1.69
N ASP A 127 -8.86 29.25 -2.94
CA ASP A 127 -9.68 28.74 -4.03
C ASP A 127 -9.37 27.27 -4.33
N ASP A 128 -10.36 26.60 -4.92
CA ASP A 128 -10.21 25.23 -5.37
C ASP A 128 -9.20 25.14 -6.52
N LEU A 129 -8.27 24.17 -6.39
CA LEU A 129 -7.26 23.88 -7.41
C LEU A 129 -7.68 22.63 -8.17
N ALA A 130 -7.87 22.76 -9.48
CA ALA A 130 -8.18 21.64 -10.35
C ALA A 130 -6.96 20.72 -10.53
N LEU A 131 -6.92 19.62 -9.76
CA LEU A 131 -5.82 18.65 -9.80
C LEU A 131 -6.00 17.63 -10.93
N LYS A 132 -4.97 17.40 -11.74
CA LYS A 132 -4.97 16.48 -12.89
C LYS A 132 -4.08 15.25 -12.71
N LEU A 133 -3.43 15.08 -11.55
CA LEU A 133 -2.57 13.93 -11.26
C LEU A 133 -3.18 12.58 -11.65
N THR A 134 -4.43 12.32 -11.28
CA THR A 134 -5.10 11.03 -11.51
C THR A 134 -5.36 10.71 -12.97
N LYS A 135 -5.27 11.70 -13.86
CA LYS A 135 -5.48 11.55 -15.31
C LYS A 135 -4.18 11.15 -16.05
N ARG A 136 -3.04 11.12 -15.36
CA ARG A 136 -1.75 10.83 -15.98
C ARG A 136 -1.57 9.31 -16.18
N PRO A 137 -1.06 8.86 -17.33
CA PRO A 137 -0.88 7.43 -17.60
C PRO A 137 0.00 6.70 -16.57
N ALA A 138 0.99 7.40 -16.01
CA ALA A 138 1.89 6.87 -14.99
C ALA A 138 1.28 6.86 -13.57
N TYR A 139 0.07 7.40 -13.39
CA TYR A 139 -0.59 7.41 -12.09
C TYR A 139 -1.10 6.03 -11.72
N PHE A 140 -0.88 5.64 -10.47
CA PHE A 140 -1.53 4.49 -9.86
C PHE A 140 -1.85 4.81 -8.41
N SER A 141 -2.99 4.26 -7.95
CA SER A 141 -3.42 4.39 -6.58
C SER A 141 -2.65 3.42 -5.69
N LEU A 142 -2.60 3.73 -4.40
CA LEU A 142 -2.08 2.79 -3.41
C LEU A 142 -2.86 1.45 -3.43
N LEU A 143 -4.16 1.50 -3.76
CA LEU A 143 -5.00 0.30 -3.81
C LEU A 143 -4.58 -0.66 -4.93
N ASP A 144 -3.84 -0.19 -5.93
CA ASP A 144 -3.32 -1.01 -7.03
C ASP A 144 -2.16 -1.92 -6.60
N ILE A 145 -1.48 -1.61 -5.48
CA ILE A 145 -0.31 -2.38 -5.03
C ILE A 145 -0.67 -3.85 -4.77
N ARG A 146 -1.78 -4.10 -4.08
CA ARG A 146 -2.19 -5.47 -3.70
C ARG A 146 -2.62 -6.30 -4.92
N PRO A 147 -3.49 -5.82 -5.83
CA PRO A 147 -3.73 -6.48 -7.11
C PRO A 147 -2.45 -6.78 -7.89
N THR A 148 -1.50 -5.84 -7.96
CA THR A 148 -0.21 -6.07 -8.64
C THR A 148 0.60 -7.19 -7.97
N ALA A 149 0.65 -7.25 -6.64
CA ALA A 149 1.34 -8.31 -5.91
C ALA A 149 0.69 -9.69 -6.14
N ILE A 150 -0.63 -9.78 -6.06
CA ILE A 150 -1.39 -11.01 -6.30
C ILE A 150 -1.25 -11.45 -7.77
N THR A 151 -1.37 -10.52 -8.71
CA THR A 151 -1.12 -10.78 -10.14
C THR A 151 0.27 -11.38 -10.34
N LYS A 152 1.30 -10.82 -9.71
CA LYS A 152 2.67 -11.34 -9.83
C LYS A 152 2.82 -12.77 -9.30
N LYS A 153 2.14 -13.11 -8.20
CA LYS A 153 2.10 -14.48 -7.68
C LYS A 153 1.41 -15.43 -8.65
N LEU A 154 0.29 -15.02 -9.24
CA LEU A 154 -0.45 -15.81 -10.22
C LEU A 154 0.31 -15.99 -11.54
N GLU A 155 1.02 -14.95 -12.02
CA GLU A 155 1.92 -15.04 -13.19
C GLU A 155 3.00 -16.09 -12.98
N LYS A 156 3.57 -16.13 -11.78
CA LYS A 156 4.60 -17.10 -11.40
C LYS A 156 4.06 -18.47 -11.04
N ARG A 157 2.73 -18.69 -11.15
CA ARG A 157 2.04 -19.91 -10.68
C ARG A 157 2.47 -20.31 -9.27
N ALA A 158 2.67 -19.33 -8.39
CA ALA A 158 3.17 -19.59 -7.05
C ALA A 158 2.17 -20.43 -6.26
N ALA A 159 2.63 -21.52 -5.64
CA ALA A 159 1.79 -22.46 -4.90
C ALA A 159 0.98 -21.78 -3.77
N ASP A 160 1.52 -20.70 -3.20
CA ASP A 160 0.90 -19.94 -2.11
C ASP A 160 0.04 -18.75 -2.59
N ALA A 161 -0.29 -18.65 -3.88
CA ALA A 161 -0.96 -17.45 -4.42
C ALA A 161 -2.33 -17.18 -3.76
N TYR A 162 -3.11 -18.21 -3.46
CA TYR A 162 -4.41 -18.07 -2.82
C TYR A 162 -4.31 -17.74 -1.33
N ASP A 163 -3.36 -18.34 -0.60
CA ASP A 163 -3.06 -17.99 0.80
C ASP A 163 -2.49 -16.57 0.92
N PHE A 164 -1.70 -16.16 -0.07
CA PHE A 164 -1.21 -14.80 -0.20
C PHE A 164 -2.36 -13.81 -0.42
N ALA A 165 -3.32 -14.15 -1.29
CA ALA A 165 -4.53 -13.36 -1.48
C ALA A 165 -5.41 -13.36 -0.22
N ALA A 166 -5.54 -14.47 0.50
CA ALA A 166 -6.36 -14.63 1.69
C ALA A 166 -7.80 -14.11 1.49
N HIS A 167 -8.44 -14.55 0.40
CA HIS A 167 -9.86 -14.37 0.16
C HIS A 167 -10.58 -15.67 0.48
N THR A 168 -11.66 -15.60 1.26
CA THR A 168 -12.50 -16.75 1.60
C THR A 168 -13.09 -17.41 0.35
N ASN A 169 -13.45 -16.61 -0.65
CA ASN A 169 -13.91 -17.10 -1.95
C ASN A 169 -12.84 -16.82 -3.02
N PRO A 170 -12.24 -17.85 -3.64
CA PRO A 170 -11.24 -17.70 -4.71
C PRO A 170 -11.71 -16.86 -5.90
N SER A 171 -13.01 -16.86 -6.21
CA SER A 171 -13.59 -16.02 -7.27
C SER A 171 -13.28 -14.53 -7.08
N THR A 172 -13.20 -14.06 -5.84
CA THR A 172 -12.80 -12.68 -5.52
C THR A 172 -11.40 -12.36 -6.06
N THR A 173 -10.46 -13.31 -5.92
CA THR A 173 -9.09 -13.17 -6.42
C THR A 173 -9.10 -13.03 -7.94
N HIS A 174 -9.81 -13.90 -8.65
CA HIS A 174 -9.86 -13.87 -10.11
C HIS A 174 -10.58 -12.65 -10.68
N ARG A 175 -11.70 -12.23 -10.07
CA ARG A 175 -12.52 -11.13 -10.58
C ARG A 175 -11.92 -9.75 -10.32
N HIS A 176 -11.30 -9.55 -9.15
CA HIS A 176 -10.91 -8.20 -8.70
C HIS A 176 -9.40 -7.98 -8.57
N TYR A 177 -8.59 -9.05 -8.51
CA TYR A 177 -7.16 -8.93 -8.23
C TYR A 177 -6.26 -9.52 -9.31
N ASP A 178 -6.69 -10.54 -10.05
CA ASP A 178 -5.96 -11.09 -11.21
C ASP A 178 -6.05 -10.12 -12.40
N ARG A 179 -4.97 -9.37 -12.64
CA ARG A 179 -4.87 -8.40 -13.73
C ARG A 179 -4.12 -8.95 -14.96
N ARG A 180 -3.87 -10.26 -15.03
CA ARG A 180 -3.18 -10.88 -16.18
C ARG A 180 -4.04 -10.74 -17.43
N ARG A 181 -3.46 -10.16 -18.49
CA ARG A 181 -4.09 -10.03 -19.81
C ARG A 181 -3.97 -11.31 -20.65
N THR A 182 -2.90 -12.07 -20.43
CA THR A 182 -2.65 -13.34 -21.12
C THR A 182 -2.72 -14.49 -20.11
N LYS A 183 -3.45 -15.55 -20.44
CA LYS A 183 -3.48 -16.79 -19.65
C LYS A 183 -2.61 -17.81 -20.39
N ILE A 184 -1.49 -18.19 -19.78
CA ILE A 184 -0.53 -19.14 -20.34
C ILE A 184 -0.73 -20.47 -19.63
N ALA A 185 -0.94 -21.53 -20.41
CA ALA A 185 -1.03 -22.91 -19.97
C ALA A 185 -0.07 -23.75 -20.81
N ASP A 186 0.53 -24.77 -20.17
CA ASP A 186 1.22 -25.81 -20.92
C ASP A 186 0.16 -26.76 -21.50
N ALA A 187 0.53 -27.49 -22.56
CA ALA A 187 -0.34 -28.56 -23.05
C ALA A 187 -0.54 -29.60 -21.94
N THR A 188 -1.56 -30.44 -22.08
CA THR A 188 -1.79 -31.54 -21.13
C THR A 188 -0.72 -32.64 -21.21
N GLU A 189 0.23 -32.51 -22.15
CA GLU A 189 1.34 -33.41 -22.47
C GLU A 189 2.67 -32.66 -22.52
#